data_AF-A0A538P6U6-F1
#
_entry.id   AF-A0A538P6U6-F1
#
_cell.length_a   1.000
_cell.length_b   1.000
_cell.length_c   1.000
_cell.angle_alpha   90.00
_cell.angle_beta   90.00
_cell.angle_gamma   90.00
#
_symmetry.space_group_name_H-M   'P 1'
#
loop_
_entity.id
_entity.type
_entity.pdbx_description
1 polymer ?
#
loop_
_entity_poly.entity_id
_entity_poly.type
_entity_poly.pdbx_seq_one_letter_code
_entity_poly.pdbx_strand_id
1 'polypeptide(L)'
;MSIAGRRKEAVIDPLKELVAYFGPLLGVKGLGSVGLTAESFSEVHQAFREKGVRAAAKLVNEGMLRLAIYGTPEDCISRLEKLAGAGVDEVLIGAPLGPDPRESVRIIGQQIIPYLSRRNGKGRK
;
A
#
# COMPACT_ATOMS: atom_id res chain seq x y z
N MET A 1 -0.40 -5.00 -0.10
CA MET A 1 0.26 -4.44 1.10
C MET A 1 1.72 -4.88 1.10
N SER A 2 2.65 -4.12 1.70
CA SER A 2 4.07 -4.50 1.81
C SER A 2 4.65 -4.17 3.20
N ILE A 3 5.00 -5.16 4.01
CA ILE A 3 5.43 -4.97 5.40
C ILE A 3 6.85 -5.51 5.63
N ALA A 4 7.66 -4.77 6.37
CA ALA A 4 9.04 -5.13 6.74
C ALA A 4 9.43 -4.52 8.10
N GLY A 5 10.57 -4.91 8.66
CA GLY A 5 11.07 -4.37 9.93
C GLY A 5 11.44 -2.89 9.85
N ARG A 6 11.91 -2.42 8.68
CA ARG A 6 12.15 -1.00 8.40
C ARG A 6 11.31 -0.53 7.22
N ARG A 7 10.80 0.71 7.31
CA ARG A 7 9.97 1.31 6.26
C ARG A 7 10.59 1.24 4.86
N LYS A 8 11.90 1.51 4.75
CA LYS A 8 12.61 1.47 3.45
C LYS A 8 12.63 0.06 2.83
N GLU A 9 12.72 -0.99 3.64
CA GLU A 9 12.75 -2.39 3.17
C GLU A 9 11.39 -2.84 2.62
N ALA A 10 10.30 -2.24 3.08
CA ALA A 10 8.97 -2.49 2.55
C ALA A 10 8.78 -1.92 1.13
N VAL A 11 9.66 -1.03 0.68
CA VAL A 11 9.61 -0.44 -0.67
C VAL A 11 10.40 -1.31 -1.65
N ILE A 12 9.77 -2.41 -2.07
CA ILE A 12 10.34 -3.36 -3.03
C ILE A 12 9.82 -3.12 -4.45
N ASP A 13 10.54 -3.64 -5.45
CA ASP A 13 10.18 -3.45 -6.86
C ASP A 13 8.74 -3.89 -7.18
N PRO A 14 8.23 -5.04 -6.72
CA PRO A 14 6.84 -5.42 -6.92
C PRO A 14 5.81 -4.39 -6.39
N LEU A 15 6.12 -3.71 -5.27
CA LEU A 15 5.25 -2.64 -4.77
C LEU A 15 5.22 -1.46 -5.74
N LYS A 16 6.40 -1.04 -6.22
CA LYS A 16 6.52 0.06 -7.19
C LYS A 16 5.86 -0.30 -8.52
N GLU A 17 6.02 -1.53 -9.00
CA GLU A 17 5.38 -2.01 -10.21
C GLU A 17 3.84 -1.97 -10.10
N LEU A 18 3.27 -2.40 -8.99
CA LEU A 18 1.82 -2.31 -8.75
C LEU A 18 1.34 -0.85 -8.73
N VAL A 19 2.08 0.06 -8.08
CA VAL A 19 1.73 1.48 -8.08
C VAL A 19 1.86 2.10 -9.47
N ALA A 20 2.90 1.75 -10.22
CA ALA A 20 3.10 2.23 -11.59
C ALA A 20 1.99 1.73 -12.54
N TYR A 21 1.53 0.49 -12.35
CA TYR A 21 0.49 -0.11 -13.18
C TYR A 21 -0.91 0.37 -12.82
N PHE A 22 -1.30 0.29 -11.53
CA PHE A 22 -2.67 0.59 -11.09
C PHE A 22 -2.89 2.07 -10.81
N GLY A 23 -1.86 2.83 -10.39
CA GLY A 23 -1.99 4.25 -10.05
C GLY A 23 -2.65 5.08 -11.16
N PRO A 24 -2.15 5.03 -12.41
CA PRO A 24 -2.74 5.76 -13.54
C PRO A 24 -4.20 5.37 -13.87
N LEU A 25 -4.67 4.19 -13.42
CA LEU A 25 -6.03 3.70 -13.68
C LEU A 25 -7.05 4.22 -12.65
N LEU A 26 -6.60 4.87 -11.59
CA LEU A 26 -7.48 5.41 -10.56
C LEU A 26 -8.14 6.70 -11.05
N GLY A 27 -9.46 6.81 -10.84
CA GLY A 27 -10.19 8.05 -11.11
C GLY A 27 -9.84 9.18 -10.13
N VAL A 28 -10.33 10.39 -10.43
CA VAL A 28 -10.06 11.64 -9.67
C VAL A 28 -10.21 11.47 -8.15
N LYS A 29 -11.28 10.80 -7.70
CA LYS A 29 -11.52 10.57 -6.26
C LYS A 29 -10.46 9.67 -5.62
N GLY A 30 -10.02 8.62 -6.32
CA GLY A 30 -9.01 7.69 -5.83
C GLY A 30 -7.65 8.37 -5.66
N LEU A 31 -7.20 9.08 -6.70
CA LEU A 31 -5.95 9.84 -6.66
C LEU A 31 -5.99 10.99 -5.65
N GLY A 32 -7.10 11.73 -5.63
CA GLY A 32 -7.31 12.87 -4.72
C GLY A 32 -7.25 12.49 -3.23
N SER A 33 -7.60 11.25 -2.88
CA SER A 33 -7.53 10.75 -1.48
C SER A 33 -6.11 10.78 -0.87
N VAL A 34 -5.08 10.88 -1.71
CA VAL A 34 -3.67 10.97 -1.31
C VAL A 34 -2.97 12.21 -1.88
N GLY A 35 -3.75 13.18 -2.39
CA GLY A 35 -3.24 14.42 -2.97
C GLY A 35 -2.52 14.24 -4.31
N LEU A 36 -2.92 13.23 -5.09
CA LEU A 36 -2.40 12.99 -6.45
C LEU A 36 -3.43 13.36 -7.50
N THR A 37 -2.96 13.59 -8.72
CA THR A 37 -3.77 13.82 -9.92
C THR A 37 -3.29 12.92 -11.05
N ALA A 38 -4.00 12.90 -12.19
CA ALA A 38 -3.57 12.14 -13.36
C ALA A 38 -2.20 12.62 -13.87
N GLU A 39 -1.95 13.92 -13.80
CA GLU A 39 -0.69 14.56 -14.20
C GLU A 39 0.49 14.10 -13.35
N SER A 40 0.24 13.72 -12.08
CA SER A 40 1.26 13.15 -11.20
C SER A 40 1.89 11.88 -11.80
N PHE A 41 1.15 11.16 -12.65
CA PHE A 41 1.58 9.91 -13.28
C PHE A 41 2.01 10.07 -14.74
N SER A 42 2.08 11.28 -15.29
CA SER A 42 2.40 11.52 -16.71
C SER A 42 3.68 10.82 -17.17
N GLU A 43 4.79 11.04 -16.46
CA GLU A 43 6.09 10.41 -16.78
C GLU A 43 6.07 8.89 -16.57
N VAL A 44 5.39 8.42 -15.51
CA VAL A 44 5.23 6.99 -15.22
C VAL A 44 4.48 6.30 -16.36
N HIS A 45 3.39 6.92 -16.83
CA HIS A 45 2.58 6.42 -17.93
C HIS A 45 3.37 6.42 -19.24
N GLN A 46 4.14 7.46 -19.52
CA GLN A 46 4.98 7.52 -20.71
C GLN A 46 6.03 6.39 -20.69
N ALA A 47 6.78 6.26 -19.58
CA ALA A 47 7.77 5.20 -19.44
C ALA A 47 7.16 3.80 -19.52
N PHE A 48 5.94 3.61 -18.99
CA PHE A 48 5.22 2.34 -19.11
C PHE A 48 4.95 1.99 -20.57
N ARG A 49 4.45 2.94 -21.37
CA ARG A 49 4.15 2.73 -22.80
C ARG A 49 5.39 2.42 -23.62
N GLU A 50 6.50 3.10 -23.33
CA GLU A 50 7.72 3.00 -24.13
C GLU A 50 8.61 1.83 -23.73
N LYS A 51 8.69 1.53 -22.42
CA LYS A 51 9.74 0.68 -21.84
C LYS A 51 9.19 -0.37 -20.86
N GLY A 52 7.88 -0.41 -20.65
CA GLY A 52 7.20 -1.37 -19.79
C GLY A 52 7.27 -1.04 -18.29
N VAL A 53 6.61 -1.89 -17.50
CA VAL A 53 6.35 -1.66 -16.07
C VAL A 53 7.60 -1.45 -15.22
N ARG A 54 8.68 -2.19 -15.50
CA ARG A 54 9.94 -2.08 -14.75
C ARG A 54 10.61 -0.72 -14.90
N ALA A 55 10.52 -0.11 -16.09
CA ALA A 55 11.02 1.24 -16.31
C ALA A 55 10.14 2.28 -15.61
N ALA A 56 8.81 2.12 -15.71
CA ALA A 56 7.85 2.99 -15.04
C ALA A 56 7.99 2.96 -13.51
N ALA A 57 8.22 1.78 -12.93
CA ALA A 57 8.41 1.58 -11.49
C ALA A 57 9.58 2.40 -10.93
N LYS A 58 10.61 2.70 -11.72
CA LYS A 58 11.75 3.53 -11.30
C LYS A 58 11.36 5.00 -11.07
N LEU A 59 10.28 5.45 -11.69
CA LEU A 59 9.75 6.81 -11.56
C LEU A 59 8.74 6.94 -10.40
N VAL A 60 8.39 5.82 -9.75
CA VAL A 60 7.49 5.84 -8.59
C VAL A 60 8.16 6.52 -7.40
N ASN A 61 7.58 7.63 -6.97
CA ASN A 61 8.04 8.41 -5.84
C ASN A 61 7.23 8.13 -4.55
N GLU A 62 7.66 8.70 -3.42
CA GLU A 62 6.99 8.50 -2.13
C GLU A 62 5.53 8.96 -2.12
N GLY A 63 5.19 9.99 -2.91
CA GLY A 63 3.82 10.46 -3.03
C GLY A 63 2.90 9.42 -3.65
N MET A 64 3.36 8.78 -4.72
CA MET A 64 2.65 7.69 -5.39
C MET A 64 2.51 6.45 -4.50
N LEU A 65 3.53 6.14 -3.70
CA LEU A 65 3.48 5.01 -2.76
C LEU A 65 2.37 5.14 -1.70
N ARG A 66 1.83 6.35 -1.45
CA ARG A 66 0.69 6.54 -0.54
C ARG A 66 -0.60 5.87 -1.00
N LEU A 67 -0.68 5.47 -2.27
CA LEU A 67 -1.78 4.63 -2.79
C LEU A 67 -1.77 3.21 -2.22
N ALA A 68 -0.65 2.76 -1.66
CA ALA A 68 -0.51 1.45 -1.05
C ALA A 68 -0.38 1.55 0.48
N ILE A 69 -0.71 0.45 1.17
CA ILE A 69 -0.34 0.24 2.58
C ILE A 69 1.03 -0.42 2.59
N TYR A 70 2.03 0.28 3.16
CA TYR A 70 3.38 -0.25 3.29
C TYR A 70 4.13 0.37 4.48
N GLY A 71 5.16 -0.33 4.96
CA GLY A 71 6.08 0.18 5.98
C GLY A 71 6.37 -0.83 7.09
N THR A 72 6.57 -0.32 8.30
CA THR A 72 6.65 -1.16 9.52
C THR A 72 5.26 -1.70 9.92
N PRO A 73 5.17 -2.61 10.89
CA PRO A 73 3.88 -3.01 11.46
C PRO A 73 3.05 -1.82 11.95
N GLU A 74 3.68 -0.86 12.59
CA GLU A 74 3.04 0.35 13.13
C GLU A 74 2.53 1.26 12.00
N ASP A 75 3.30 1.43 10.92
CA ASP A 75 2.87 2.16 9.73
C ASP A 75 1.60 1.53 9.12
N CYS A 76 1.60 0.19 9.01
CA CYS A 76 0.47 -0.55 8.45
C CYS A 76 -0.76 -0.45 9.37
N ILE A 77 -0.59 -0.63 10.68
CA ILE A 77 -1.66 -0.49 11.67
C ILE A 77 -2.28 0.91 11.58
N SER A 78 -1.47 1.98 11.61
CA SER A 78 -1.97 3.35 11.54
C SER A 78 -2.83 3.59 10.30
N ARG A 79 -2.45 3.00 9.15
CA ARG A 79 -3.23 3.13 7.92
C ARG A 79 -4.53 2.31 7.97
N LEU A 80 -4.47 1.08 8.50
CA LEU A 80 -5.64 0.21 8.66
C LEU A 80 -6.63 0.80 9.67
N GLU A 81 -6.18 1.46 10.72
CA GLU A 81 -7.05 2.14 11.68
C GLU A 81 -7.84 3.29 11.06
N LYS A 82 -7.22 4.05 10.15
CA LYS A 82 -7.91 5.11 9.40
C LYS A 82 -9.00 4.52 8.50
N LEU A 83 -8.74 3.40 7.84
CA LEU A 83 -9.74 2.69 7.03
C LEU A 83 -10.88 2.18 7.90
N ALA A 84 -10.56 1.55 9.03
CA ALA A 84 -11.56 1.04 9.95
C ALA A 84 -12.38 2.18 10.60
N GLY A 85 -11.77 3.33 10.86
CA GLY A 85 -12.49 4.55 11.29
C GLY A 85 -13.41 5.15 10.22
N ALA A 86 -13.13 4.88 8.94
CA ALA A 86 -13.98 5.23 7.82
C ALA A 86 -15.08 4.19 7.52
N GLY A 87 -15.23 3.16 8.37
CA GLY A 87 -16.28 2.14 8.26
C GLY A 87 -15.89 0.87 7.51
N VAL A 88 -14.61 0.68 7.17
CA VAL A 88 -14.13 -0.59 6.60
C VAL A 88 -14.12 -1.68 7.69
N ASP A 89 -14.78 -2.80 7.42
CA ASP A 89 -14.91 -3.94 8.33
C ASP A 89 -14.11 -5.18 7.88
N GLU A 90 -13.80 -5.28 6.58
CA GLU A 90 -13.01 -6.35 6.00
C GLU A 90 -11.85 -5.81 5.15
N VAL A 91 -10.68 -6.46 5.23
CA VAL A 91 -9.48 -6.06 4.48
C VAL A 91 -8.88 -7.28 3.78
N LEU A 92 -8.80 -7.21 2.46
CA LEU A 92 -8.06 -8.18 1.65
C LEU A 92 -6.59 -7.76 1.54
N ILE A 93 -5.69 -8.61 2.04
CA ILE A 93 -4.25 -8.38 1.97
C ILE A 93 -3.67 -9.09 0.75
N GLY A 94 -3.51 -8.34 -0.34
CA GLY A 94 -2.85 -8.81 -1.55
C GLY A 94 -1.33 -8.55 -1.58
N ALA A 95 -0.72 -9.10 -2.64
CA ALA A 95 0.69 -8.91 -3.00
C ALA A 95 1.19 -7.45 -2.87
N PRO A 96 2.49 -7.22 -2.65
CA PRO A 96 3.56 -8.22 -2.60
C PRO A 96 3.82 -8.83 -1.21
N LEU A 97 3.04 -8.44 -0.20
CA LEU A 97 3.20 -8.77 1.23
C LEU A 97 4.44 -8.17 1.88
N GLY A 98 5.58 -8.13 1.21
CA GLY A 98 6.84 -7.57 1.70
C GLY A 98 8.04 -8.21 1.01
N PRO A 99 9.28 -7.90 1.44
CA PRO A 99 10.49 -8.47 0.86
C PRO A 99 10.60 -9.99 1.07
N ASP A 100 10.08 -10.50 2.19
CA ASP A 100 9.90 -11.93 2.46
C ASP A 100 8.42 -12.21 2.77
N PRO A 101 7.67 -12.80 1.83
CA PRO A 101 6.26 -13.10 2.03
C PRO A 101 5.96 -13.97 3.26
N ARG A 102 6.83 -14.91 3.65
CA ARG A 102 6.58 -15.78 4.81
C ARG A 102 6.67 -14.97 6.10
N GLU A 103 7.71 -14.16 6.21
CA GLU A 103 7.91 -13.28 7.35
C GLU A 103 6.81 -12.21 7.43
N SER A 104 6.42 -11.64 6.28
CA SER A 104 5.30 -10.71 6.21
C SER A 104 3.99 -11.34 6.70
N VAL A 105 3.67 -12.57 6.29
CA VAL A 105 2.50 -13.32 6.79
C VAL A 105 2.58 -13.54 8.29
N ARG A 106 3.77 -13.89 8.81
CA ARG A 106 3.98 -14.05 10.26
C ARG A 106 3.70 -12.75 11.02
N ILE A 107 4.26 -11.63 10.57
CA ILE A 107 4.03 -10.31 11.16
C ILE A 107 2.55 -9.95 11.12
N ILE A 108 1.88 -10.17 9.98
CA ILE A 108 0.44 -9.91 9.82
C ILE A 108 -0.37 -10.73 10.84
N GLY A 109 -0.11 -12.04 10.92
CA GLY A 109 -0.84 -12.93 11.81
C GLY A 109 -0.57 -12.70 13.30
N GLN A 110 0.63 -12.25 13.67
CA GLN A 110 1.02 -12.10 15.07
C GLN A 110 0.85 -10.67 15.62
N GLN A 111 0.89 -9.66 14.75
CA GLN A 111 0.87 -8.25 15.16
C GLN A 111 -0.35 -7.51 14.63
N ILE A 112 -0.66 -7.64 13.33
CA ILE A 112 -1.70 -6.84 12.68
C ILE A 112 -3.11 -7.36 13.02
N ILE A 113 -3.38 -8.64 12.74
CA ILE A 113 -4.72 -9.25 12.96
C ILE A 113 -5.12 -9.20 14.44
N PRO A 114 -4.26 -9.58 15.41
CA PRO A 114 -4.62 -9.52 16.83
C PRO A 114 -4.91 -8.09 17.31
N TYR A 115 -4.17 -7.10 16.79
CA TYR A 115 -4.40 -5.69 17.11
C TYR A 115 -5.80 -5.23 16.68
N LEU A 116 -6.15 -5.45 15.41
CA LEU A 116 -7.45 -5.04 14.85
C LEU A 116 -8.62 -5.79 15.52
N SER A 117 -8.44 -7.08 15.81
CA SER A 117 -9.48 -7.90 16.45
C SER A 117 -9.80 -7.44 17.87
N ARG A 118 -8.78 -7.08 18.67
CA ARG A 118 -8.97 -6.54 20.03
C ARG A 118 -9.71 -5.19 20.01
N ARG A 119 -9.53 -4.39 18.96
CA ARG A 119 -10.23 -3.11 18.78
C ARG A 119 -11.73 -3.32 18.60
N ASN A 120 -12.12 -4.26 17.74
CA ASN A 120 -13.53 -4.54 17.44
C ASN A 120 -14.31 -5.07 18.66
N GLY A 121 -13.65 -5.73 19.61
CA GLY A 121 -14.25 -6.16 20.87
C GLY A 121 -14.56 -5.03 21.86
N LYS A 122 -13.92 -3.85 21.73
CA LYS A 122 -14.18 -2.67 22.59
C LYS A 122 -15.25 -1.72 22.03
N GLY A 123 -15.56 -1.78 20.74
CA GLY A 123 -16.56 -0.91 20.08
C GLY A 123 -17.95 -1.52 19.90
N ARG A 124 -18.18 -2.74 20.39
CA ARG A 124 -19.48 -3.47 20.34
C ARG A 124 -20.22 -3.52 21.69
N LYS A 125 -19.90 -2.62 22.62
CA LYS A 125 -20.65 -2.45 23.88
C LYS A 125 -21.48 -1.18 23.83
#